data_AF-A0A958WB62-F1
#
_entry.id   AF-A0A958WB62-F1
#
_cell.length_a   1.000
_cell.length_b   1.000
_cell.length_c   1.000
_cell.angle_alpha   90.00
_cell.angle_beta   90.00
_cell.angle_gamma   90.00
#
_symmetry.space_group_name_H-M   'P 1'
#
loop_
_entity.id
_entity.type
_entity.pdbx_description
1 polymer ?
#
loop_
_entity_poly.entity_id
_entity_poly.type
_entity_poly.pdbx_seq_one_letter_code
_entity_poly.pdbx_strand_id
1 'polypeptide(L)'
;MTKLKRFFWYCSGSNIQLLEQCPTDASKYAGIGATIFFTGLFATLASGYAVYTFTDSYWSAVPVAILWGAMIFNLDRYIVSSMRKTGNKRHELIMATPRIVLAILISIVISRPLELKIFEKEIATELTTMNAELKDARIAQLKSNAAREIANYQNENSLLDSMVVRKEKTRDELREIARQEADGTGGTLRRNAGPIYKIKKEDADKAD
;
A
#
# COMPACT_ATOMS: atom_id res chain seq x y z
N MET A 1 46.91 20.67 28.53
CA MET A 1 46.32 20.02 27.32
C MET A 1 44.83 19.84 27.52
N THR A 2 44.00 20.21 26.54
CA THR A 2 42.53 20.14 26.65
C THR A 2 42.05 18.69 26.65
N LYS A 3 41.21 18.31 27.62
CA LYS A 3 40.63 16.95 27.77
C LYS A 3 40.00 16.42 26.46
N LEU A 4 39.46 17.33 25.65
CA LEU A 4 38.88 17.07 24.33
C LEU A 4 39.89 16.51 23.31
N LYS A 5 41.11 17.05 23.27
CA LYS A 5 42.17 16.54 22.36
C LYS A 5 42.54 15.11 22.72
N ARG A 6 42.65 14.79 24.01
CA ARG A 6 42.97 13.46 24.50
C ARG A 6 41.88 12.44 24.17
N PHE A 7 40.61 12.85 24.22
CA PHE A 7 39.48 12.03 23.76
C PHE A 7 39.58 11.71 22.26
N PHE A 8 39.82 12.71 21.41
CA PHE A 8 39.98 12.44 19.98
C PHE A 8 41.22 11.62 19.64
N TRP A 9 42.32 11.75 20.37
CA TRP A 9 43.49 10.85 20.21
C TRP A 9 43.17 9.41 20.59
N TYR A 10 42.32 9.20 21.59
CA TYR A 10 41.80 7.87 21.92
C TYR A 10 40.92 7.33 20.79
N CYS A 11 40.02 8.16 20.23
CA CYS A 11 39.17 7.77 19.11
C CYS A 11 39.95 7.39 17.84
N SER A 12 41.09 8.03 17.58
CA SER A 12 41.94 7.70 16.42
C SER A 12 42.76 6.42 16.57
N GLY A 13 42.75 5.78 17.75
CA GLY A 13 43.57 4.59 18.00
C GLY A 13 45.07 4.88 18.06
N SER A 14 45.46 6.14 18.25
CA SER A 14 46.86 6.59 18.29
C SER A 14 47.50 6.41 19.67
N ASN A 15 48.83 6.28 19.72
CA ASN A 15 49.56 6.19 21.00
C ASN A 15 49.66 7.58 21.64
N ILE A 16 48.90 7.79 22.71
CA ILE A 16 48.79 9.06 23.44
C ILE A 16 50.16 9.53 23.96
N GLN A 17 51.00 8.62 24.44
CA GLN A 17 52.31 8.94 25.01
C GLN A 17 53.28 9.50 23.95
N LEU A 18 53.17 8.99 22.71
CA LEU A 18 53.97 9.43 21.57
C LEU A 18 53.47 10.78 21.03
N LEU A 19 52.15 11.00 21.01
CA LEU A 19 51.55 12.28 20.58
C LEU A 19 51.82 13.42 21.56
N GLU A 20 51.95 13.14 22.85
CA GLU A 20 52.31 14.14 23.86
C GLU A 20 53.71 14.74 23.61
N GLN A 21 54.61 13.98 22.99
CA GLN A 21 55.96 14.42 22.63
C GLN A 21 56.03 15.16 21.28
N CYS A 22 55.00 15.05 20.44
CA CYS A 22 54.97 15.62 19.08
C CYS A 22 53.74 16.53 18.86
N PRO A 23 53.80 17.82 19.25
CA PRO A 23 52.64 18.73 19.17
C PRO A 23 52.19 19.02 17.73
N THR A 24 53.07 18.86 16.75
CA THR A 24 52.78 19.08 15.32
C THR A 24 51.82 18.02 14.76
N ASP A 25 52.02 16.75 15.12
CA ASP A 25 51.17 15.64 14.66
C ASP A 25 49.89 15.48 15.49
N ALA A 26 49.91 16.00 16.72
CA ALA A 26 48.78 15.96 17.64
C ALA A 26 47.47 16.53 17.05
N SER A 27 47.54 17.62 16.28
CA SER A 27 46.36 18.21 15.63
C SER A 27 45.82 17.34 14.48
N LYS A 28 46.70 16.66 13.74
CA LYS A 28 46.34 15.76 12.64
C LYS A 28 45.58 14.54 13.14
N TYR A 29 46.10 13.87 14.18
CA TYR A 29 45.43 12.71 14.78
C TYR A 29 44.16 13.09 15.55
N ALA A 30 44.06 14.30 16.10
CA ALA A 30 42.80 14.81 16.64
C ALA A 30 41.73 14.96 15.54
N GLY A 31 42.11 15.45 14.35
CA GLY A 31 41.21 15.52 13.19
C GLY A 31 40.73 14.14 12.73
N ILE A 32 41.64 13.16 12.63
CA ILE A 32 41.29 11.78 12.30
C ILE A 32 40.30 11.21 13.32
N GLY A 33 40.59 11.38 14.62
CA GLY A 33 39.71 10.92 15.70
C GLY A 33 38.34 11.59 15.69
N ALA A 34 38.27 12.88 15.35
CA ALA A 34 37.01 13.60 15.21
C ALA A 34 36.16 13.01 14.07
N THR A 35 36.77 12.68 12.91
CA THR A 35 36.00 12.07 11.80
C THR A 35 35.40 10.72 12.19
N ILE A 36 36.15 9.87 12.90
CA ILE A 36 35.67 8.55 13.36
C ILE A 36 34.58 8.71 14.44
N PHE A 37 34.69 9.72 15.30
CA PHE A 37 33.66 10.00 16.30
C PHE A 37 32.35 10.44 15.63
N PHE A 38 32.40 11.33 14.64
CA PHE A 38 31.21 11.80 13.95
C PHE A 38 30.55 10.71 13.09
N THR A 39 31.32 9.79 12.48
CA THR A 39 30.74 8.64 11.77
C THR A 39 29.96 7.74 12.72
N GLY A 40 30.52 7.42 13.89
CA GLY A 40 29.82 6.66 14.93
C GLY A 40 28.59 7.40 15.49
N LEU A 41 28.70 8.71 15.73
CA LEU A 41 27.60 9.53 16.25
C LEU A 41 26.40 9.57 15.28
N PHE A 42 26.65 9.83 14.00
CA PHE A 42 25.58 9.84 12.99
C PHE A 42 24.98 8.44 12.79
N ALA A 43 25.79 7.38 12.89
CA ALA A 43 25.30 6.02 12.87
C ALA A 43 24.37 5.71 14.06
N THR A 44 24.72 6.14 15.27
CA THR A 44 23.84 6.03 16.46
C THR A 44 22.52 6.75 16.21
N LEU A 45 22.56 8.00 15.76
CA LEU A 45 21.35 8.81 15.54
C LEU A 45 20.44 8.18 14.48
N ALA A 46 21.01 7.73 13.36
CA ALA A 46 20.23 7.14 12.29
C ALA A 46 19.68 5.76 12.64
N SER A 47 20.45 4.91 13.33
CA SER A 47 19.95 3.62 13.83
C SER A 47 18.87 3.81 14.90
N GLY A 48 19.02 4.80 15.78
CA GLY A 48 18.01 5.12 16.79
C GLY A 48 16.71 5.58 16.16
N TYR A 49 16.81 6.44 15.15
CA TYR A 49 15.64 6.86 14.37
C TYR A 49 14.97 5.67 13.66
N ALA A 50 15.74 4.82 12.96
CA ALA A 50 15.20 3.66 12.26
C ALA A 50 14.50 2.68 13.21
N VAL A 51 15.13 2.31 14.33
CA VAL A 51 14.54 1.38 15.31
C VAL A 51 13.30 2.00 15.96
N TYR A 52 13.32 3.31 16.23
CA TYR A 52 12.13 4.00 16.73
C TYR A 52 10.97 3.93 15.73
N THR A 53 11.21 4.16 14.45
CA THR A 53 10.18 4.06 13.40
C THR A 53 9.55 2.66 13.30
N PHE A 54 10.29 1.59 13.63
CA PHE A 54 9.74 0.22 13.60
C PHE A 54 9.08 -0.23 14.90
N THR A 55 9.50 0.30 16.05
CA THR A 55 9.11 -0.23 17.38
C THR A 55 8.31 0.75 18.22
N ASP A 56 8.19 2.02 17.80
CA ASP A 56 7.54 3.13 18.52
C ASP A 56 7.96 3.26 19.99
N SER A 57 9.10 2.68 20.37
CA SER A 57 9.56 2.56 21.74
C SER A 57 10.96 3.12 21.89
N TYR A 58 11.09 4.13 22.74
CA TYR A 58 12.39 4.69 23.12
C TYR A 58 13.26 3.67 23.87
N TRP A 59 12.63 2.72 24.58
CA TRP A 59 13.34 1.73 25.39
C TRP A 59 14.09 0.69 24.54
N SER A 60 13.57 0.33 23.37
CA SER A 60 14.28 -0.50 22.39
C SER A 60 15.23 0.31 21.53
N ALA A 61 14.84 1.53 21.14
CA ALA A 61 15.61 2.34 20.20
C ALA A 61 16.98 2.78 20.77
N VAL A 62 17.04 3.27 22.01
CA VAL A 62 18.28 3.80 22.60
C VAL A 62 19.40 2.76 22.75
N PRO A 63 19.18 1.59 23.39
CA PRO A 63 20.25 0.60 23.58
C PRO A 63 20.73 0.01 22.26
N VAL A 64 19.82 -0.24 21.31
CA VAL A 64 20.19 -0.77 19.98
C VAL A 64 20.98 0.25 19.19
N ALA A 65 20.58 1.53 19.23
CA ALA A 65 21.32 2.62 18.59
C ALA A 65 22.75 2.75 19.12
N ILE A 66 22.91 2.73 20.45
CA ILE A 66 24.23 2.85 21.09
C ILE A 66 25.11 1.66 20.71
N LEU A 67 24.56 0.44 20.75
CA LEU A 67 25.28 -0.77 20.36
C LEU A 67 25.74 -0.69 18.89
N TRP A 68 24.84 -0.29 18.00
CA TRP A 68 25.12 -0.18 16.57
C TRP A 68 26.15 0.90 16.25
N GLY A 69 26.01 2.09 16.84
CA GLY A 69 26.97 3.17 16.70
C GLY A 69 28.33 2.82 17.28
N ALA A 70 28.37 2.11 18.42
CA ALA A 70 29.61 1.61 19.01
C ALA A 70 30.29 0.56 18.09
N MET A 71 29.52 -0.30 17.44
CA MET A 71 30.02 -1.27 16.46
C MET A 71 30.66 -0.57 15.26
N ILE A 72 29.97 0.41 14.66
CA ILE A 72 30.51 1.18 13.52
C ILE A 72 31.75 1.99 13.93
N PHE A 73 31.70 2.64 15.09
CA PHE A 73 32.84 3.38 15.65
C PHE A 73 34.06 2.46 15.84
N ASN A 74 33.85 1.26 16.37
CA ASN A 74 34.92 0.28 16.57
C ASN A 74 35.52 -0.18 15.23
N LEU A 75 34.67 -0.44 14.23
CA LEU A 75 35.09 -0.90 12.91
C LEU A 75 35.85 0.18 12.13
N ASP A 76 35.36 1.44 12.10
CA ASP A 76 36.07 2.56 11.46
C ASP A 76 37.42 2.84 12.17
N ARG A 77 37.45 2.75 13.51
CA ARG A 77 38.69 2.84 14.30
C ARG A 77 39.67 1.71 13.99
N TYR A 78 39.20 0.47 13.85
CA TYR A 78 40.04 -0.67 13.49
C TYR A 78 40.66 -0.49 12.10
N ILE A 79 39.85 -0.09 11.10
CA ILE A 79 40.33 0.15 9.74
C ILE A 79 41.43 1.22 9.74
N VAL A 80 41.18 2.38 10.36
CA VAL A 80 42.15 3.48 10.39
C VAL A 80 43.43 3.13 11.15
N SER A 81 43.32 2.41 12.26
CA SER A 81 44.51 1.98 13.03
C SER A 81 45.34 0.91 12.32
N SER A 82 44.71 0.11 11.43
CA SER A 82 45.40 -0.91 10.63
C SER A 82 46.13 -0.34 9.40
N MET A 83 45.81 0.89 8.98
CA MET A 83 46.44 1.53 7.82
C MET A 83 47.91 1.89 8.11
N ARG A 84 48.84 1.17 7.46
CA ARG A 84 50.28 1.51 7.45
C ARG A 84 50.65 2.18 6.14
N LYS A 85 51.53 3.18 6.20
CA LYS A 85 52.12 3.79 4.99
C LYS A 85 53.07 2.79 4.34
N THR A 86 52.67 2.25 3.19
CA THR A 86 53.50 1.34 2.38
C THR A 86 54.26 2.10 1.28
N GLY A 87 54.02 3.41 1.09
CA GLY A 87 54.73 4.25 0.12
C GLY A 87 54.22 4.13 -1.32
N ASN A 88 53.43 3.10 -1.61
CA ASN A 88 52.84 2.87 -2.92
C ASN A 88 51.38 3.37 -2.96
N LYS A 89 51.11 4.48 -3.66
CA LYS A 89 49.79 5.17 -3.66
C LYS A 89 48.61 4.26 -4.03
N ARG A 90 48.82 3.26 -4.91
CA ARG A 90 47.79 2.29 -5.29
C ARG A 90 47.41 1.34 -4.14
N HIS A 91 48.39 0.86 -3.38
CA HIS A 91 48.14 0.02 -2.21
C HIS A 91 47.43 0.80 -1.10
N GLU A 92 47.80 2.08 -0.91
CA GLU A 92 47.12 2.95 0.06
C GLU A 92 45.65 3.20 -0.32
N LEU A 93 45.34 3.34 -1.61
CA LEU A 93 43.96 3.46 -2.10
C LEU A 93 43.17 2.15 -1.84
N ILE A 94 43.77 1.00 -2.15
CA ILE A 94 43.13 -0.32 -1.95
C ILE A 94 42.86 -0.57 -0.46
N MET A 95 43.75 -0.12 0.42
CA MET A 95 43.60 -0.25 1.87
C MET A 95 42.49 0.67 2.43
N ALA A 96 42.16 1.76 1.71
CA ALA A 96 41.06 2.67 2.06
C ALA A 96 39.69 2.24 1.49
N THR A 97 39.65 1.34 0.49
CA THR A 97 38.40 0.86 -0.14
C THR A 97 37.34 0.34 0.84
N PRO A 98 37.68 -0.46 1.88
CA PRO A 98 36.70 -0.96 2.83
C PRO A 98 35.88 0.16 3.49
N ARG A 99 36.51 1.33 3.72
CA ARG A 99 35.86 2.52 4.28
C ARG A 99 34.85 3.13 3.32
N ILE A 100 35.17 3.16 2.03
CA ILE A 100 34.27 3.67 0.98
C ILE A 100 33.05 2.76 0.86
N VAL A 101 33.25 1.44 0.84
CA VAL A 101 32.14 0.46 0.79
C VAL A 101 31.24 0.61 2.01
N LEU A 102 31.81 0.71 3.21
CA LEU A 102 31.04 0.92 4.44
C LEU A 102 30.25 2.24 4.40
N ALA A 103 30.86 3.33 3.93
CA ALA A 103 30.19 4.63 3.83
C ALA A 103 28.99 4.59 2.87
N ILE A 104 29.11 3.90 1.74
CA ILE A 104 28.00 3.71 0.79
C ILE A 104 26.87 2.90 1.42
N LEU A 105 27.20 1.79 2.10
CA LEU A 105 26.21 0.96 2.79
C LEU A 105 25.45 1.75 3.87
N ILE A 106 26.18 2.50 4.70
CA ILE A 106 25.58 3.36 5.72
C ILE A 106 24.70 4.42 5.06
N SER A 107 25.16 5.07 3.99
CA SER A 107 24.38 6.07 3.26
C SER A 107 23.04 5.54 2.77
N ILE A 108 23.02 4.34 2.16
CA ILE A 108 21.78 3.73 1.66
C ILE A 108 20.81 3.44 2.82
N VAL A 109 21.33 2.88 3.92
CA VAL A 109 20.51 2.52 5.08
C VAL A 109 19.92 3.75 5.76
N ILE A 110 20.68 4.85 5.88
CA ILE A 110 20.22 6.10 6.50
C ILE A 110 19.26 6.86 5.58
N SER A 111 19.45 6.80 4.25
CA SER A 111 18.64 7.55 3.29
C SER A 111 17.17 7.17 3.35
N ARG A 112 16.85 5.87 3.44
CA ARG A 112 15.47 5.37 3.37
C ARG A 112 14.53 5.91 4.47
N PRO A 113 14.86 5.81 5.77
CA PRO A 113 13.97 6.32 6.81
C PRO A 113 13.86 7.84 6.76
N LEU A 114 14.94 8.55 6.38
CA LEU A 114 14.95 10.01 6.31
C LEU A 114 14.14 10.53 5.11
N GLU A 115 14.19 9.84 3.98
CA GLU A 115 13.34 10.04 2.80
C GLU A 115 11.86 9.84 3.14
N LEU A 116 11.50 8.75 3.81
CA LEU A 116 10.11 8.52 4.24
C LEU A 116 9.62 9.60 5.22
N LYS A 117 10.50 10.07 6.11
CA LYS A 117 10.14 11.11 7.08
C LYS A 117 9.93 12.48 6.44
N ILE A 118 10.81 12.86 5.52
CA ILE A 118 10.73 14.16 4.87
C ILE A 118 9.50 14.25 3.96
N PHE A 119 9.09 13.13 3.37
CA PHE A 119 7.93 13.04 2.47
C PHE A 119 6.66 12.50 3.15
N GLU A 120 6.64 12.38 4.48
CA GLU A 120 5.51 11.82 5.22
C GLU A 120 4.19 12.56 4.89
N LYS A 121 4.25 13.88 4.76
CA LYS A 121 3.09 14.73 4.48
C LYS A 121 2.59 14.57 3.04
N GLU A 122 3.50 14.55 2.08
CA GLU A 122 3.20 14.34 0.67
C GLU A 122 2.61 12.93 0.46
N ILE A 123 3.20 11.91 1.08
CA ILE A 123 2.69 10.54 1.05
C ILE A 123 1.29 10.48 1.65
N ALA A 124 1.05 11.10 2.80
CA ALA A 124 -0.28 11.10 3.43
C ALA A 124 -1.34 11.77 2.53
N THR A 125 -0.98 12.88 1.88
CA THR A 125 -1.88 13.60 0.97
C THR A 125 -2.19 12.75 -0.27
N GLU A 126 -1.18 12.18 -0.90
CA GLU A 126 -1.34 11.29 -2.06
C GLU A 126 -2.11 10.01 -1.70
N LEU A 127 -1.94 9.50 -0.48
CA LEU A 127 -2.71 8.35 0.00
C LEU A 127 -4.19 8.72 0.17
N THR A 128 -4.51 9.94 0.59
CA THR A 128 -5.90 10.37 0.69
C THR A 128 -6.56 10.55 -0.68
N THR A 129 -5.83 11.08 -1.67
CA THR A 129 -6.34 11.23 -3.04
C THR A 129 -6.57 9.87 -3.68
N MET A 130 -5.59 8.96 -3.62
CA MET A 130 -5.74 7.59 -4.12
C MET A 130 -6.92 6.85 -3.48
N ASN A 131 -7.12 7.00 -2.16
CA ASN A 131 -8.26 6.39 -1.48
C ASN A 131 -9.60 6.99 -1.90
N ALA A 132 -9.65 8.29 -2.20
CA ALA A 132 -10.86 8.93 -2.72
C ALA A 132 -11.18 8.42 -4.14
N GLU A 133 -10.19 8.36 -5.03
CA GLU A 133 -10.35 7.83 -6.39
C GLU A 133 -10.81 6.36 -6.40
N LEU A 134 -10.22 5.51 -5.54
CA LEU A 134 -10.64 4.12 -5.39
C LEU A 134 -12.09 3.99 -4.90
N LYS A 135 -12.51 4.85 -3.97
CA LYS A 135 -13.91 4.89 -3.49
C LYS A 135 -14.86 5.31 -4.60
N ASP A 136 -14.52 6.35 -5.35
CA ASP A 136 -15.35 6.83 -6.45
C ASP A 136 -15.47 5.80 -7.57
N ALA A 137 -14.37 5.14 -7.94
CA ALA A 137 -14.37 4.02 -8.88
C ALA A 137 -15.27 2.87 -8.39
N ARG A 138 -15.22 2.54 -7.10
CA ARG A 138 -16.07 1.50 -6.50
C ARG A 138 -17.54 1.88 -6.52
N ILE A 139 -17.88 3.13 -6.20
CA ILE A 139 -19.25 3.65 -6.26
C ILE A 139 -19.76 3.65 -7.69
N ALA A 140 -18.95 4.06 -8.67
CA ALA A 140 -19.31 4.02 -10.08
C ALA A 140 -19.60 2.59 -10.55
N GLN A 141 -18.78 1.61 -10.14
CA GLN A 141 -19.01 0.20 -10.44
C GLN A 141 -20.33 -0.30 -9.81
N LEU A 142 -20.60 0.04 -8.55
CA LEU A 142 -21.86 -0.32 -7.89
C LEU A 142 -23.07 0.30 -8.57
N LYS A 143 -23.00 1.58 -8.95
CA LYS A 143 -24.07 2.26 -9.71
C LYS A 143 -24.30 1.62 -11.07
N SER A 144 -23.23 1.25 -11.79
CA SER A 144 -23.34 0.55 -13.07
C SER A 144 -23.98 -0.84 -12.92
N ASN A 145 -23.64 -1.58 -11.86
CA ASN A 145 -24.25 -2.87 -11.56
C ASN A 145 -25.74 -2.71 -11.23
N ALA A 146 -26.09 -1.77 -10.35
CA ALA A 146 -27.47 -1.49 -9.99
C ALA A 146 -28.30 -1.02 -11.19
N ALA A 147 -27.75 -0.17 -12.06
CA ALA A 147 -28.43 0.27 -13.28
C ALA A 147 -28.70 -0.90 -14.23
N ARG A 148 -27.77 -1.86 -14.35
CA ARG A 148 -27.97 -3.09 -15.13
C ARG A 148 -29.06 -3.98 -14.54
N GLU A 149 -29.08 -4.15 -13.22
CA GLU A 149 -30.14 -4.91 -12.55
C GLU A 149 -31.52 -4.26 -12.73
N ILE A 150 -31.62 -2.94 -12.54
CA ILE A 150 -32.87 -2.20 -12.76
C ILE A 150 -33.36 -2.36 -14.21
N ALA A 151 -32.46 -2.25 -15.19
CA ALA A 151 -32.81 -2.45 -16.59
C ALA A 151 -33.30 -3.89 -16.87
N ASN A 152 -32.68 -4.90 -16.25
CA ASN A 152 -33.12 -6.29 -16.36
C ASN A 152 -34.52 -6.48 -15.77
N TYR A 153 -34.79 -5.96 -14.57
CA TYR A 153 -36.12 -6.04 -13.94
C TYR A 153 -37.19 -5.26 -14.73
N GLN A 154 -36.84 -4.11 -15.32
CA GLN A 154 -37.75 -3.37 -16.20
C GLN A 154 -38.10 -4.16 -17.46
N ASN A 155 -37.10 -4.81 -18.08
CA ASN A 155 -37.33 -5.69 -19.22
C ASN A 155 -38.21 -6.88 -18.84
N GLU A 156 -37.96 -7.52 -17.69
CA GLU A 156 -38.75 -8.63 -17.19
C GLU A 156 -40.20 -8.21 -16.89
N ASN A 157 -40.41 -7.06 -16.26
CA ASN A 157 -41.75 -6.50 -16.03
C ASN A 157 -42.48 -6.24 -17.35
N SER A 158 -41.80 -5.63 -18.34
CA SER A 158 -42.42 -5.38 -19.66
C SER A 158 -42.80 -6.67 -20.39
N LEU A 159 -42.00 -7.72 -20.22
CA LEU A 159 -42.25 -9.04 -20.79
C LEU A 159 -43.44 -9.71 -20.09
N LEU A 160 -43.50 -9.65 -18.75
CA LEU A 160 -44.63 -10.13 -17.98
C LEU A 160 -45.93 -9.39 -18.34
N ASP A 161 -45.90 -8.07 -18.45
CA ASP A 161 -47.06 -7.27 -18.88
C ASP A 161 -47.53 -7.70 -20.27
N SER A 162 -46.60 -7.93 -21.21
CA SER A 162 -46.96 -8.43 -22.55
C SER A 162 -47.58 -9.83 -22.51
N MET A 163 -47.15 -10.69 -21.57
CA MET A 163 -47.71 -12.03 -21.37
C MET A 163 -49.11 -11.95 -20.75
N VAL A 164 -49.32 -11.06 -19.78
CA VAL A 164 -50.63 -10.81 -19.17
C VAL A 164 -51.61 -10.33 -20.23
N VAL A 165 -51.25 -9.30 -21.00
CA VAL A 165 -52.10 -8.78 -22.09
C VAL A 165 -52.43 -9.87 -23.12
N ARG A 166 -51.46 -10.74 -23.44
CA ARG A 166 -51.71 -11.88 -24.35
C ARG A 166 -52.72 -12.86 -23.76
N LYS A 167 -52.57 -13.24 -22.50
CA LYS A 167 -53.51 -14.13 -21.80
C LYS A 167 -54.90 -13.52 -21.69
N GLU A 168 -54.99 -12.23 -21.34
CA GLU A 168 -56.25 -11.49 -21.29
C GLU A 168 -56.95 -11.49 -22.64
N LYS A 169 -56.21 -11.24 -23.73
CA LYS A 169 -56.78 -11.29 -25.08
C LYS A 169 -57.30 -12.68 -25.43
N THR A 170 -56.53 -13.74 -25.15
CA THR A 170 -56.97 -15.12 -25.38
C THR A 170 -58.22 -15.47 -24.56
N ARG A 171 -58.26 -15.04 -23.29
CA ARG A 171 -59.43 -15.22 -22.43
C ARG A 171 -60.65 -14.48 -22.99
N ASP A 172 -60.50 -13.22 -23.38
CA ASP A 172 -61.60 -12.41 -23.89
C ASP A 172 -62.13 -12.96 -25.22
N GLU A 173 -61.24 -13.45 -26.10
CA GLU A 173 -61.60 -14.19 -27.32
C GLU A 173 -62.41 -15.47 -27.00
N LEU A 174 -61.97 -16.29 -26.04
CA LEU A 174 -62.68 -17.51 -25.64
C LEU A 174 -64.04 -17.21 -25.00
N ARG A 175 -64.11 -16.19 -24.14
CA ARG A 175 -65.36 -15.72 -23.53
C ARG A 175 -66.33 -15.19 -24.58
N GLU A 176 -65.84 -14.50 -25.59
CA GLU A 176 -66.68 -14.00 -26.68
C GLU A 176 -67.19 -15.13 -27.58
N ILE A 177 -66.36 -16.14 -27.89
CA ILE A 177 -66.80 -17.36 -28.59
C ILE A 177 -67.88 -18.10 -27.79
N ALA A 178 -67.74 -18.16 -26.46
CA ALA A 178 -68.77 -18.73 -25.61
C ALA A 178 -70.06 -17.89 -25.65
N ARG A 179 -69.97 -16.56 -25.58
CA ARG A 179 -71.14 -15.66 -25.66
C ARG A 179 -71.89 -15.80 -26.99
N GLN A 180 -71.18 -15.82 -28.11
CA GLN A 180 -71.75 -16.03 -29.44
C GLN A 180 -72.51 -17.36 -29.56
N GLU A 181 -72.02 -18.41 -28.90
CA GLU A 181 -72.70 -19.70 -28.82
C GLU A 181 -74.03 -19.60 -28.08
N ALA A 182 -74.09 -18.84 -26.97
CA ALA A 182 -75.33 -18.63 -26.21
C ALA A 182 -76.34 -17.74 -26.98
N ASP A 183 -75.85 -16.71 -27.68
CA ASP A 183 -76.68 -15.77 -28.45
C ASP A 183 -77.15 -16.34 -29.81
N GLY A 184 -76.71 -17.56 -30.14
CA GLY A 184 -77.10 -18.30 -31.34
C GLY A 184 -76.53 -17.74 -32.64
N THR A 185 -75.52 -16.87 -32.57
CA THR A 185 -74.72 -16.39 -33.71
C THR A 185 -73.45 -17.22 -33.93
N GLY A 186 -73.12 -18.09 -32.97
CA GLY A 186 -72.03 -19.06 -33.04
C GLY A 186 -72.35 -20.32 -33.88
N GLY A 187 -71.45 -21.30 -33.84
CA GLY A 187 -71.42 -22.43 -34.77
C GLY A 187 -72.64 -23.36 -34.75
N THR A 188 -73.40 -23.42 -33.64
CA THR A 188 -74.64 -24.21 -33.58
C THR A 188 -75.89 -23.47 -34.07
N LEU A 189 -75.81 -22.15 -34.28
CA LEU A 189 -76.93 -21.29 -34.71
C LEU A 189 -78.21 -21.40 -33.86
N ARG A 190 -78.09 -21.88 -32.62
CA ARG A 190 -79.22 -22.11 -31.70
C ARG A 190 -79.04 -21.27 -30.45
N ARG A 191 -80.00 -20.40 -30.17
CA ARG A 191 -80.07 -19.60 -28.94
C ARG A 191 -80.39 -20.49 -27.74
N ASN A 192 -79.36 -20.97 -27.05
CA ASN A 192 -79.52 -21.69 -25.79
C ASN A 192 -78.18 -21.77 -25.02
N ALA A 193 -78.22 -21.71 -23.69
CA ALA A 193 -77.11 -22.06 -22.81
C ALA A 193 -76.92 -23.59 -22.72
N GLY A 194 -76.73 -24.23 -23.88
CA GLY A 194 -76.64 -25.68 -24.03
C GLY A 194 -75.30 -26.27 -23.54
N PRO A 195 -75.11 -27.59 -23.68
CA PRO A 195 -73.89 -28.28 -23.25
C PRO A 195 -72.61 -27.74 -23.94
N ILE A 196 -72.71 -27.30 -25.19
CA ILE A 196 -71.57 -26.74 -25.95
C ILE A 196 -71.14 -25.38 -25.39
N TYR A 197 -72.09 -24.54 -24.96
CA TYR A 197 -71.79 -23.29 -24.25
C TYR A 197 -71.04 -23.55 -22.93
N LYS A 198 -71.45 -24.57 -22.16
CA LYS A 198 -70.79 -24.92 -20.90
C LYS A 198 -69.34 -25.36 -21.10
N ILE A 199 -69.07 -26.18 -22.12
CA ILE A 199 -67.70 -26.62 -22.45
C ILE A 199 -66.84 -25.42 -22.86
N LYS A 200 -67.33 -24.55 -23.75
CA LYS A 200 -66.61 -23.33 -24.17
C LYS A 200 -66.37 -22.35 -23.03
N LYS A 201 -67.32 -22.26 -22.09
CA LYS A 201 -67.17 -21.46 -20.87
C LYS A 201 -66.11 -22.06 -19.94
N GLU A 202 -66.12 -23.38 -19.74
CA GLU A 202 -65.08 -24.06 -18.95
C GLU A 202 -63.68 -23.91 -19.56
N ASP A 203 -63.57 -23.93 -20.89
CA ASP A 203 -62.28 -23.69 -21.56
C ASP A 203 -61.82 -22.23 -21.42
N ALA A 204 -62.74 -21.27 -21.40
CA ALA A 204 -62.43 -19.87 -21.10
C ALA A 204 -62.02 -19.66 -19.63
N ASP A 205 -62.68 -20.36 -18.70
CA ASP A 205 -62.38 -20.29 -17.26
C ASP A 205 -61.05 -21.01 -16.90
N LYS A 206 -60.59 -21.98 -17.72
CA LYS A 206 -59.26 -22.60 -17.60
C LYS A 206 -58.11 -21.74 -18.16
N ALA A 207 -58.44 -20.71 -18.95
CA ALA A 207 -57.46 -19.79 -19.53
C ALA A 207 -57.09 -18.62 -18.59
N ASP A 208 -57.80 -18.47 -17.47
CA ASP A 208 -57.43 -17.63 -16.31
C ASP A 208 -56.25 -18.26 -15.53
#